data_AF-A0A8X6K8P3-F1
#
_entry.id   AF-A0A8X6K8P3-F1
#
_cell.length_a   1.000
_cell.length_b   1.000
_cell.length_c   1.000
_cell.angle_alpha   90.00
_cell.angle_beta   90.00
_cell.angle_gamma   90.00
#
_symmetry.space_group_name_H-M   'P 1'
#
loop_
_entity.id
_entity.type
_entity.pdbx_description
1 polymer ?
#
loop_
_entity_poly.entity_id
_entity_poly.type
_entity_poly.pdbx_seq_one_letter_code
_entity_poly.pdbx_strand_id
1 'polypeptide(L)'
;MKIAGSNKINGNCPSKMKVYEDIESKVTVEFTKTHVGHGINLGRMKITREEKEDIVRKLENIIPIEAIWDDIRNSVNEKLERIHLITRKI
;
A
#
# COMPACT_ATOMS: atom_id res chain seq x y z
N MET A 1 17.16 -18.03 4.56
CA MET A 1 17.42 -16.92 3.61
C MET A 1 16.19 -16.02 3.57
N LYS A 2 16.28 -14.70 3.74
CA LYS A 2 15.10 -13.83 3.53
C LYS A 2 14.82 -13.80 2.03
N ILE A 3 13.67 -14.33 1.60
CA ILE A 3 13.25 -14.41 0.18
C ILE A 3 13.18 -13.01 -0.45
N ALA A 4 12.84 -12.00 0.34
CA ALA A 4 12.96 -10.59 -0.04
C ALA A 4 13.90 -9.90 0.95
N GLY A 5 14.95 -9.24 0.44
CA GLY A 5 15.82 -8.39 1.26
C GLY A 5 15.06 -7.21 1.89
N SER A 6 15.76 -6.39 2.69
CA SER A 6 15.16 -5.16 3.21
C SER A 6 14.75 -4.20 2.08
N ASN A 7 13.69 -3.42 2.31
CA ASN A 7 13.25 -2.37 1.37
C ASN A 7 14.22 -1.17 1.39
N LYS A 8 15.45 -1.40 0.93
CA LYS A 8 16.49 -0.38 0.86
C LYS A 8 16.14 0.63 -0.23
N ILE A 9 16.16 1.90 0.14
CA ILE A 9 15.82 3.03 -0.71
C ILE A 9 17.04 3.69 -1.39
N ASN A 10 18.23 3.08 -1.21
CA ASN A 10 19.53 3.53 -1.72
C ASN A 10 19.79 5.05 -1.59
N GLY A 11 19.34 5.66 -0.49
CA GLY A 11 19.47 7.08 -0.21
C GLY A 11 18.89 7.45 1.15
N ASN A 12 19.16 8.66 1.62
CA ASN A 12 18.48 9.21 2.79
C ASN A 12 17.06 9.62 2.38
N CYS A 13 16.05 9.09 3.07
CA CYS A 13 14.70 9.59 2.90
C CYS A 13 14.57 10.93 3.62
N PRO A 14 14.22 12.05 2.94
CA PRO A 14 13.97 13.32 3.61
C PRO A 14 12.55 13.39 4.21
N SER A 15 11.95 12.24 4.56
CA SER A 15 10.66 12.22 5.26
C SER A 15 10.80 13.03 6.53
N LYS A 16 10.12 14.17 6.52
CA LYS A 16 10.08 15.13 7.61
C LYS A 16 8.62 15.42 7.86
N MET A 17 8.26 15.47 9.14
CA MET A 17 6.99 15.99 9.61
C MET A 17 7.34 17.14 10.54
N LYS A 18 6.73 18.31 10.32
CA LYS A 18 6.73 19.41 11.27
C LYS A 18 5.31 19.59 11.75
N VAL A 19 5.17 19.75 13.05
CA VAL A 19 3.89 20.01 13.70
C VAL A 19 3.98 21.39 14.33
N TYR A 20 3.00 22.23 14.04
CA TYR A 20 2.81 23.54 14.63
C TYR A 20 1.50 23.50 15.41
N GLU A 21 1.53 23.94 16.65
CA GLU A 21 0.34 24.13 17.47
C GLU A 21 0.19 25.63 17.72
N ASP A 22 -0.98 26.15 17.36
CA ASP A 22 -1.32 27.56 17.59
C ASP A 22 -1.96 27.74 18.97
N ILE A 23 -2.01 29.00 19.43
CA ILE A 23 -2.59 29.42 20.72
C ILE A 23 -4.07 29.01 20.83
N GLU A 24 -4.77 28.90 19.70
CA GLU A 24 -6.16 28.41 19.61
C GLU A 24 -6.29 26.87 19.60
N SER A 25 -5.23 26.13 19.99
CA SER A 25 -5.18 24.65 19.95
C SER A 25 -5.35 24.05 18.54
N LYS A 26 -5.06 24.84 17.50
CA LYS A 26 -5.11 24.37 16.12
C LYS A 26 -3.78 23.72 15.75
N VAL A 27 -3.84 22.45 15.34
CA VAL A 27 -2.66 21.69 14.91
C VAL A 27 -2.50 21.76 13.39
N THR A 28 -1.37 22.28 12.92
CA THR A 28 -0.98 22.31 11.51
C THR A 28 0.21 21.39 11.29
N VAL A 29 0.11 20.50 10.30
CA VAL A 29 1.15 19.51 9.99
C VAL A 29 1.69 19.72 8.58
N GLU A 30 2.97 20.04 8.47
CA GLU A 30 3.70 19.98 7.21
C GLU A 30 4.40 18.62 7.11
N PHE A 31 4.16 17.85 6.05
CA PHE A 31 4.87 16.59 5.84
C PHE A 31 5.31 16.39 4.40
N THR A 32 6.49 15.79 4.24
CA THR A 32 6.98 15.36 2.92
C THR A 32 6.36 14.01 2.58
N LYS A 33 5.30 14.02 1.76
CA LYS A 33 4.57 12.80 1.37
C LYS A 33 5.40 11.86 0.50
N THR A 34 6.26 12.41 -0.37
CA THR A 34 7.03 11.65 -1.35
C THR A 34 8.45 11.38 -0.85
N HIS A 35 8.86 10.11 -0.87
CA HIS A 35 10.26 9.76 -0.70
C HIS A 35 11.06 10.36 -1.86
N VAL A 36 11.89 11.36 -1.59
CA VAL A 36 12.80 11.90 -2.61
C VAL A 36 13.86 10.83 -2.92
N GLY A 37 14.06 10.51 -4.20
CA GLY A 37 15.14 9.64 -4.67
C GLY A 37 14.74 8.22 -5.08
N HIS A 38 13.47 7.79 -4.97
CA HIS A 38 12.99 6.56 -5.59
C HIS A 38 11.48 6.56 -5.83
N GLY A 39 11.03 5.85 -6.87
CA GLY A 39 9.62 5.65 -7.14
C GLY A 39 8.94 4.72 -6.12
N ILE A 40 7.61 4.83 -6.01
CA ILE A 40 6.80 3.94 -5.20
C ILE A 40 6.91 2.51 -5.76
N ASN A 41 7.45 1.58 -4.97
CA ASN A 41 7.45 0.18 -5.33
C ASN A 41 6.16 -0.48 -4.85
N LEU A 42 5.16 -0.57 -5.72
CA LEU A 42 3.86 -1.16 -5.42
C LEU A 42 4.00 -2.56 -4.83
N GLY A 43 4.86 -3.44 -5.35
CA GLY A 43 5.04 -4.80 -4.82
C GLY A 43 5.51 -4.87 -3.36
N ARG A 44 6.09 -3.77 -2.86
CA ARG A 44 6.58 -3.64 -1.47
C ARG A 44 5.62 -2.91 -0.54
N MET A 45 4.51 -2.35 -1.05
CA MET A 45 3.47 -1.75 -0.23
C MET A 45 2.64 -2.83 0.47
N LYS A 46 1.96 -2.44 1.55
CA LYS A 46 0.95 -3.29 2.18
C LYS A 46 -0.40 -3.03 1.53
N ILE A 47 -1.20 -4.08 1.41
CA ILE A 47 -2.64 -3.98 1.13
C ILE A 47 -3.31 -3.34 2.35
N THR A 48 -4.28 -2.46 2.13
CA THR A 48 -5.00 -1.75 3.20
C THR A 48 -5.85 -2.71 4.03
N ARG A 49 -6.44 -2.20 5.12
CA ARG A 49 -7.32 -3.02 5.96
C ARG A 49 -8.64 -3.29 5.24
N GLU A 50 -9.22 -2.28 4.60
CA GLU A 50 -10.49 -2.40 3.87
C GLU A 50 -10.36 -3.42 2.73
N GLU A 51 -9.29 -3.32 1.95
CA GLU A 51 -9.00 -4.26 0.86
C GLU A 51 -8.89 -5.73 1.35
N LYS A 52 -8.32 -5.95 2.54
CA LYS A 52 -8.26 -7.30 3.14
C LYS A 52 -9.63 -7.78 3.60
N GLU A 53 -10.41 -6.90 4.23
CA GLU A 53 -11.76 -7.21 4.69
C GLU A 53 -12.64 -7.62 3.51
N ASP A 54 -12.55 -6.94 2.37
CA ASP A 54 -13.29 -7.30 1.16
C ASP A 54 -12.87 -8.65 0.57
N ILE A 55 -11.57 -8.98 0.58
CA ILE A 55 -11.11 -10.32 0.18
C ILE A 55 -11.67 -11.40 1.11
N VAL A 56 -11.63 -11.17 2.43
CA VAL A 56 -12.17 -12.11 3.43
C VAL A 56 -13.65 -12.33 3.20
N ARG A 57 -14.43 -11.26 3.00
CA ARG A 57 -15.86 -11.36 2.69
C ARG A 57 -16.13 -12.17 1.42
N LYS A 58 -15.33 -12.00 0.36
CA LYS A 58 -15.49 -12.80 -0.87
C LYS A 58 -15.16 -14.29 -0.62
N LEU A 59 -14.15 -14.58 0.20
CA LEU A 59 -13.81 -15.96 0.60
C LEU A 59 -14.90 -16.62 1.45
N GLU A 60 -15.50 -15.88 2.39
CA GLU A 60 -16.61 -16.36 3.23
C GLU A 60 -17.85 -16.73 2.40
N ASN A 61 -18.05 -16.05 1.27
CA ASN A 61 -19.12 -16.34 0.31
C ASN A 61 -18.81 -17.52 -0.63
N ILE A 62 -17.79 -18.33 -0.33
CA ILE A 62 -17.41 -19.53 -1.11
C ILE A 62 -17.07 -19.18 -2.57
N ILE A 63 -16.62 -17.94 -2.83
CA ILE A 63 -16.13 -17.57 -4.15
C ILE A 63 -14.73 -18.19 -4.30
N PRO A 64 -14.47 -18.95 -5.38
CA PRO A 64 -13.15 -19.49 -5.65
C PRO A 64 -12.08 -18.40 -5.64
N ILE A 65 -10.94 -18.67 -5.01
CA ILE A 65 -9.88 -17.66 -4.85
C ILE A 65 -9.34 -17.17 -6.20
N GLU A 66 -9.37 -18.04 -7.22
CA GLU A 66 -9.01 -17.73 -8.59
C GLU A 66 -9.95 -16.66 -9.19
N ALA A 67 -11.26 -16.79 -8.98
CA ALA A 67 -12.24 -15.81 -9.44
C ALA A 67 -12.08 -14.46 -8.72
N ILE A 68 -11.74 -14.47 -7.43
CA ILE A 68 -11.45 -13.24 -6.67
C ILE A 68 -10.22 -12.53 -7.25
N TRP A 69 -9.18 -13.27 -7.63
CA TRP A 69 -7.99 -12.67 -8.22
C TRP A 69 -8.23 -12.12 -9.61
N ASP A 70 -8.98 -12.84 -10.44
CA ASP A 70 -9.31 -12.36 -11.77
C ASP A 70 -10.15 -11.09 -11.69
N ASP A 71 -11.13 -11.03 -10.78
CA ASP A 71 -11.91 -9.82 -10.52
C ASP A 71 -11.01 -8.64 -10.10
N ILE A 72 -10.12 -8.85 -9.15
CA ILE A 72 -9.15 -7.83 -8.70
C ILE A 72 -8.18 -7.42 -9.82
N ARG A 73 -7.71 -8.34 -10.65
CA ARG A 73 -6.78 -8.02 -11.74
C ARG A 73 -7.47 -7.32 -12.90
N ASN A 74 -8.74 -7.63 -13.14
CA ASN A 74 -9.56 -7.00 -14.16
C ASN A 74 -10.12 -5.65 -13.72
N SER A 75 -10.10 -5.32 -12.41
CA SER A 75 -10.50 -4.00 -11.92
C SER A 75 -9.46 -2.90 -12.17
N VAL A 76 -8.31 -3.23 -12.80
CA VAL A 76 -7.32 -2.23 -13.20
C VAL A 76 -7.95 -1.28 -14.22
N ASN A 77 -7.99 0.01 -13.89
CA ASN A 77 -8.43 1.06 -14.79
C ASN A 77 -7.21 1.81 -15.39
N GLU A 78 -7.03 3.07 -15.05
CA GLU A 78 -5.95 3.94 -15.50
C GLU A 78 -4.64 3.71 -14.75
N LYS A 79 -4.68 3.19 -13.52
CA LYS A 79 -3.50 3.02 -12.67
C LYS A 79 -3.45 1.64 -12.02
N LEU A 80 -2.24 1.08 -12.04
CA LEU A 80 -1.92 -0.12 -11.28
C LEU A 80 -1.74 0.23 -9.81
N GLU A 81 -2.41 -0.53 -8.93
CA GLU A 81 -2.37 -0.35 -7.48
C GLU A 81 -1.81 -1.61 -6.80
N ARG A 82 -1.55 -1.52 -5.48
CA ARG A 82 -0.99 -2.63 -4.72
C ARG A 82 -1.86 -3.88 -4.78
N ILE A 83 -3.18 -3.72 -4.72
CA ILE A 83 -4.15 -4.81 -4.68
C ILE A 83 -4.09 -5.68 -5.95
N HIS A 84 -3.80 -5.06 -7.10
CA HIS A 84 -3.68 -5.75 -8.38
C HIS A 84 -2.46 -6.70 -8.45
N LEU A 85 -1.50 -6.56 -7.53
CA LEU A 85 -0.28 -7.37 -7.44
C LEU A 85 -0.39 -8.54 -6.45
N ILE A 86 -1.60 -9.00 -6.11
CA ILE A 86 -1.77 -10.18 -5.26
C ILE A 86 -1.33 -11.45 -6.00
N THR A 87 -0.54 -12.28 -5.31
CA THR A 87 -0.11 -13.60 -5.77
C THR A 87 -0.34 -14.65 -4.68
N ARG A 88 -0.63 -15.89 -5.07
CA ARG A 88 -0.57 -17.05 -4.17
C ARG A 88 0.91 -17.31 -3.86
N LYS A 89 1.25 -17.55 -2.59
CA LYS A 89 2.43 -18.38 -2.32
C LYS A 89 2.07 -19.81 -2.69
N ILE A 90 2.71 -20.32 -3.73
CA ILE A 90 2.81 -21.76 -4.01
C ILE A 90 3.69 -22.36 -2.91
#